data_AF-A0A132CK07-F1
#
_entry.id   AF-A0A132CK07-F1
#
_cell.length_a   1.000
_cell.length_b   1.000
_cell.length_c   1.000
_cell.angle_alpha   90.00
_cell.angle_beta   90.00
_cell.angle_gamma   90.00
#
_symmetry.space_group_name_H-M   'P 1'
#
loop_
_entity.id
_entity.type
_entity.pdbx_description
1 polymer ?
#
loop_
_entity_poly.entity_id
_entity_poly.type
_entity_poly.pdbx_seq_one_letter_code
_entity_poly.pdbx_strand_id
1 'polypeptide(L)'
;MIVADYTYTDGRATGLPGTGGADLKPTWHQINVGIDYLLSKRTELYVTAGYQKALGDGTTLVGGHYRPIAAMTTAGGASSTNTQFTVATGVRHRF
;
A
#
# COMPACT_ATOMS: atom_id res chain seq x y z
N MET A 1 -11.02 -19.62 -1.54
CA MET A 1 -10.65 -19.16 -0.18
C MET A 1 -10.80 -17.63 -0.17
N ILE A 2 -11.16 -17.03 0.96
CA ILE A 2 -11.14 -15.57 1.12
C ILE A 2 -10.17 -15.25 2.24
N VAL A 3 -9.29 -14.27 2.00
CA VAL A 3 -8.38 -13.72 3.00
C VAL A 3 -8.49 -12.20 2.97
N ALA A 4 -8.42 -11.58 4.14
CA ALA A 4 -8.32 -10.12 4.24
C ALA A 4 -7.44 -9.76 5.43
N ASP A 5 -6.73 -8.66 5.30
CA ASP A 5 -5.98 -8.06 6.39
C ASP A 5 -6.14 -6.54 6.38
N TYR A 6 -5.96 -5.97 7.56
CA TYR A 6 -5.83 -4.54 7.75
C TYR A 6 -4.54 -4.28 8.51
N THR A 7 -3.75 -3.35 7.98
CA THR A 7 -2.48 -2.93 8.57
C THR A 7 -2.53 -1.42 8.81
N TYR A 8 -2.27 -1.02 10.05
CA TYR A 8 -1.97 0.37 10.40
C TYR A 8 -0.46 0.51 10.60
N THR A 9 0.13 1.49 9.94
CA THR A 9 1.54 1.82 10.06
C THR A 9 1.67 3.21 10.67
N ASP A 10 2.28 3.27 11.85
CA ASP A 10 2.71 4.52 12.48
C ASP A 10 4.17 4.78 12.12
N GLY A 11 4.48 5.99 11.66
CA GLY A 11 5.83 6.37 11.28
C GLY A 11 6.31 7.61 12.01
N ARG A 12 7.64 7.72 12.10
CA ARG A 12 8.32 8.92 12.58
C ARG A 12 9.48 9.23 11.65
N ALA A 13 9.51 10.44 11.11
CA ALA A 13 10.57 10.91 10.23
C ALA A 13 11.23 12.16 10.83
N THR A 14 12.51 12.03 11.15
CA THR A 14 13.30 13.05 11.86
C THR A 14 14.46 13.52 10.98
N GLY A 15 14.93 14.76 11.16
CA GLY A 15 16.09 15.27 10.42
C GLY A 15 15.83 15.45 8.91
N LEU A 16 14.58 15.66 8.53
CA LEU A 16 14.18 15.85 7.14
C LEU A 16 14.59 17.25 6.62
N PRO A 17 15.21 17.36 5.42
CA PRO A 17 15.57 18.65 4.83
C PRO A 17 14.38 19.60 4.71
N GLY A 18 14.55 20.89 5.01
CA GLY A 18 13.49 21.89 4.84
C GLY A 18 12.35 21.84 5.89
N THR A 19 12.47 21.00 6.92
CA THR A 19 11.50 20.94 8.04
C THR A 19 11.88 21.82 9.24
N GLY A 20 13.05 22.48 9.21
CA GLY A 20 13.53 23.28 10.35
C GLY A 20 13.82 22.45 11.61
N GLY A 21 14.08 21.14 11.46
CA GLY A 21 14.31 20.22 12.57
C GLY A 21 13.02 19.66 13.18
N ALA A 22 11.86 19.86 12.55
CA ALA A 22 10.61 19.25 12.98
C ALA A 22 10.60 17.73 12.71
N ASP A 23 10.01 16.99 13.64
CA ASP A 23 9.75 15.56 13.49
C ASP A 23 8.37 15.35 12.89
N LEU A 24 8.30 14.72 11.72
CA LEU A 24 7.04 14.41 11.04
C LEU A 24 6.50 13.05 11.50
N LYS A 25 5.18 12.94 11.61
CA LYS A 25 4.48 11.72 12.03
C LYS A 25 3.56 11.20 10.92
N PRO A 26 4.12 10.60 9.87
CA PRO A 26 3.31 10.01 8.81
C PRO A 26 2.59 8.75 9.30
N THR A 27 1.40 8.50 8.76
CA THR A 27 0.61 7.32 9.11
C THR A 27 0.01 6.71 7.85
N TRP A 28 -0.19 5.38 7.84
CA TRP A 28 -0.81 4.69 6.72
C TRP A 28 -1.85 3.68 7.19
N HIS A 29 -2.95 3.63 6.46
CA HIS A 29 -3.98 2.61 6.58
C HIS A 29 -3.96 1.77 5.32
N GLN A 30 -3.78 0.46 5.44
CA GLN A 30 -3.80 -0.45 4.31
C GLN A 30 -4.78 -1.58 4.56
N ILE A 31 -5.53 -1.94 3.51
CA ILE A 31 -6.37 -3.14 3.48
C ILE A 31 -5.91 -3.96 2.28
N ASN A 32 -5.72 -5.26 2.48
CA ASN A 32 -5.56 -6.20 1.37
C ASN A 32 -6.65 -7.27 1.45
N VAL A 33 -7.09 -7.72 0.28
CA VAL A 33 -8.12 -8.75 0.12
C VAL A 33 -7.66 -9.72 -0.97
N GLY A 34 -7.83 -11.01 -0.73
CA GLY A 34 -7.54 -12.08 -1.68
C GLY A 34 -8.72 -13.04 -1.79
N ILE A 35 -9.02 -13.46 -3.01
CA ILE A 35 -10.08 -14.42 -3.32
C ILE A 35 -9.53 -15.45 -4.30
N ASP A 36 -9.69 -16.73 -3.96
CA ASP A 36 -9.40 -17.86 -4.84
C ASP A 36 -10.67 -18.63 -5.21
N TYR A 37 -10.81 -18.96 -6.49
CA TYR A 37 -11.86 -19.80 -7.06
C TYR A 37 -11.28 -21.09 -7.63
N LEU A 38 -11.70 -22.23 -7.09
CA LEU A 38 -11.23 -23.54 -7.52
C LEU A 38 -11.96 -23.97 -8.81
N LEU A 39 -11.21 -24.11 -9.91
CA LEU A 39 -11.71 -24.70 -11.15
C LEU A 39 -11.69 -26.23 -11.09
N SER A 40 -10.74 -26.80 -10.35
CA SER A 40 -10.61 -28.24 -10.12
C SER A 40 -9.82 -28.51 -8.82
N LYS A 41 -9.54 -29.79 -8.51
CA LYS A 41 -8.62 -30.15 -7.42
C LYS A 41 -7.18 -29.62 -7.60
N ARG A 42 -6.82 -29.24 -8.84
CA ARG A 42 -5.46 -28.87 -9.24
C ARG A 42 -5.35 -27.47 -9.81
N THR A 43 -6.46 -26.81 -10.15
CA THR A 43 -6.45 -25.50 -10.81
C THR A 43 -7.32 -24.51 -10.06
N GLU A 44 -6.80 -23.31 -9.84
CA GLU A 44 -7.54 -22.19 -9.24
C GLU A 44 -7.25 -20.87 -9.97
N LEU A 45 -8.26 -20.00 -9.99
CA LEU A 45 -8.12 -18.59 -10.34
C LEU A 45 -7.98 -17.79 -9.06
N TYR A 46 -7.10 -16.79 -9.04
CA TYR A 46 -6.94 -15.91 -7.89
C TYR A 46 -7.01 -14.44 -8.30
N VAL A 47 -7.54 -13.63 -7.39
CA VAL A 47 -7.56 -12.16 -7.47
C VAL A 47 -7.14 -11.62 -6.11
N THR A 48 -6.21 -10.68 -6.10
CA THR A 48 -5.82 -9.92 -4.90
C THR A 48 -5.93 -8.43 -5.17
N ALA A 49 -6.46 -7.69 -4.21
CA ALA A 49 -6.54 -6.24 -4.25
C ALA A 49 -5.94 -5.63 -2.98
N GLY A 50 -5.36 -4.45 -3.12
CA GLY A 50 -4.76 -3.69 -2.03
C GLY A 50 -5.14 -2.23 -2.14
N TYR A 51 -5.50 -1.61 -1.03
CA TYR A 51 -5.77 -0.18 -0.94
C TYR A 51 -4.96 0.39 0.23
N GLN A 52 -4.17 1.43 -0.04
CA GLN A 52 -3.42 2.16 0.97
C GLN A 52 -3.80 3.64 0.95
N LYS A 53 -4.01 4.22 2.13
CA LYS A 53 -4.19 5.66 2.34
C LYS A 53 -3.12 6.19 3.29
N ALA A 54 -2.32 7.12 2.79
CA ALA A 54 -1.34 7.89 3.55
C ALA A 54 -2.01 9.12 4.20
N LEU A 55 -1.61 9.41 5.42
CA LEU A 55 -2.12 10.48 6.29
C LEU A 55 -0.96 11.06 7.13
N GLY A 56 -1.30 11.96 8.06
CA GLY A 56 -0.35 12.65 8.92
C GLY A 56 0.44 13.72 8.17
N ASP A 57 1.63 14.03 8.69
CA ASP A 57 2.42 15.18 8.22
C ASP A 57 3.18 14.91 6.90
N GLY A 58 3.09 13.68 6.39
CA GLY A 58 3.69 13.27 5.12
C GLY A 58 5.20 13.00 5.18
N THR A 59 5.70 12.15 4.28
CA THR A 59 7.15 11.80 4.21
C THR A 59 7.83 12.25 2.94
N THR A 60 7.05 12.58 1.91
CA THR A 60 7.58 12.78 0.57
C THR A 60 7.59 14.26 0.25
N LEU A 61 8.78 14.80 -0.04
CA LEU A 61 8.95 16.18 -0.47
C LEU A 61 8.48 16.34 -1.91
N VAL A 62 7.39 17.06 -2.13
CA VAL A 62 6.81 17.32 -3.45
C VAL A 62 6.58 18.83 -3.59
N GLY A 63 7.26 19.47 -4.54
CA GLY A 63 7.11 20.91 -4.77
C GLY A 63 7.49 21.77 -3.57
N GLY A 64 8.48 21.35 -2.77
CA GLY A 64 8.97 22.12 -1.61
C GLY A 64 8.23 21.87 -0.30
N HIS A 65 7.19 21.04 -0.29
CA HIS A 65 6.44 20.69 0.91
C HIS A 65 6.33 19.17 1.10
N TYR A 66 6.39 18.71 2.35
CA TYR A 66 6.12 17.32 2.68
C TYR A 66 4.64 17.01 2.52
N ARG A 67 4.35 15.91 1.83
CA ARG A 67 2.99 15.47 1.56
C ARG A 67 2.83 13.98 1.87
N PRO A 68 1.65 13.55 2.34
CA PRO A 68 1.35 12.14 2.46
C PRO A 68 1.23 11.53 1.06
N ILE A 69 2.04 10.53 0.78
CA ILE A 69 2.05 9.79 -0.48
C ILE A 69 1.92 8.30 -0.16
N ALA A 70 1.01 7.62 -0.84
CA ALA A 70 0.87 6.17 -0.74
C ALA A 70 1.88 5.48 -1.68
N ALA A 71 2.53 4.44 -1.18
CA ALA A 71 3.57 3.72 -1.91
C ALA A 71 3.60 2.25 -1.47
N MET A 72 2.75 1.46 -2.08
CA MET A 72 2.73 0.01 -1.99
C MET A 72 3.82 -0.55 -2.89
N THR A 73 4.67 -1.42 -2.36
CA THR A 73 5.77 -2.05 -3.10
C THR A 73 5.31 -2.85 -4.33
N THR A 74 4.06 -3.32 -4.31
CA THR A 74 3.41 -4.05 -5.41
C THR A 74 2.93 -3.16 -6.56
N ALA A 75 2.92 -1.83 -6.39
CA ALA A 75 2.32 -0.90 -7.36
C ALA A 75 3.28 -0.43 -8.47
N GLY A 76 4.55 -0.82 -8.45
CA GLY A 76 5.55 -0.40 -9.44
C GLY A 76 6.02 1.06 -9.33
N GLY A 77 5.52 1.81 -8.34
CA GLY A 77 5.90 3.19 -8.07
C GLY A 77 5.02 3.83 -6.99
N ALA A 78 5.38 5.03 -6.54
CA ALA A 78 4.55 5.81 -5.62
C ALA A 78 3.37 6.47 -6.34
N SER A 79 2.25 6.68 -5.64
CA SER A 79 1.14 7.45 -6.18
C SER A 79 1.47 8.95 -6.27
N SER A 80 0.71 9.70 -7.08
CA SER A 80 0.76 11.17 -7.10
C SER A 80 -0.12 11.81 -6.02
N THR A 81 -0.92 11.02 -5.32
CA THR A 81 -1.83 11.43 -4.24
C THR A 81 -1.53 10.65 -2.96
N ASN A 82 -2.34 10.85 -1.93
CA ASN A 82 -2.23 10.12 -0.68
C ASN A 82 -2.94 8.76 -0.70
N THR A 83 -3.38 8.26 -1.85
CA THR A 83 -4.07 6.98 -1.97
C THR A 83 -3.49 6.16 -3.11
N GLN A 84 -3.35 4.86 -2.90
CA GLN A 84 -2.93 3.93 -3.94
C GLN A 84 -3.77 2.66 -3.91
N PHE A 85 -4.08 2.14 -5.09
CA PHE A 85 -4.82 0.91 -5.28
C PHE A 85 -4.01 -0.03 -6.19
N THR A 86 -3.94 -1.30 -5.82
CA THR A 86 -3.27 -2.35 -6.59
C THR A 86 -4.21 -3.51 -6.81
N VAL A 87 -4.14 -4.13 -7.98
CA VAL A 87 -4.84 -5.39 -8.27
C VAL A 87 -3.90 -6.34 -8.98
N ALA A 88 -3.96 -7.62 -8.62
CA ALA A 88 -3.28 -8.69 -9.32
C ALA A 88 -4.23 -9.87 -9.49
N THR A 89 -4.14 -10.54 -10.64
CA THR A 89 -4.92 -11.73 -10.95
C THR A 89 -4.01 -12.80 -11.52
N GLY A 90 -4.44 -14.06 -11.46
CA GLY A 90 -3.71 -15.15 -12.10
C GLY A 90 -4.38 -16.50 -11.97
N VAL A 91 -3.66 -17.51 -12.48
CA VAL A 91 -4.05 -18.92 -12.47
C VAL A 91 -2.95 -19.69 -11.74
N ARG A 92 -3.33 -20.59 -10.83
CA ARG A 92 -2.39 -21.51 -10.17
C ARG A 92 -2.78 -22.95 -10.52
N HIS A 93 -1.83 -23.72 -11.04
CA HIS A 93 -2.01 -25.13 -11.40
C HIS A 93 -1.00 -26.03 -10.68
N ARG A 94 -1.44 -27.18 -10.14
CA ARG A 94 -0.62 -28.13 -9.39
C ARG A 94 -0.59 -29.49 -10.09
N PHE A 95 0.61 -29.97 -10.44
CA PHE A 95 0.83 -31.24 -11.15
C PHE A 95 0.82 -32.46 -10.21
#